data_AF-A0AAD1RRP9-F1
#
_entry.id   AF-A0AAD1RRP9-F1
#
_cell.length_a   1.000
_cell.length_b   1.000
_cell.length_c   1.000
_cell.angle_alpha   90.00
_cell.angle_beta   90.00
_cell.angle_gamma   90.00
#
_symmetry.space_group_name_H-M   'P 1'
#
loop_
_entity.id
_entity.type
_entity.pdbx_description
1 polymer ?
#
loop_
_entity_poly.entity_id
_entity_poly.type
_entity_poly.pdbx_seq_one_letter_code
_entity_poly.pdbx_strand_id
1 'polypeptide(L)'
;MIRNNSDVNIMEEQLKAMMERFLVCGYRRNDLVRALEEAKIANSPRAKDGAPRLVFPVTYHDASMEVTRIIKDNWKILSCDDTLPKVFKEPPLICYRRNKNLRDMLVHTAPSKSYEKNTEMQFRGSIRCLGCVTCGHMTPSRTFQHPHSNKIFQI
;
A
#
# COMPACT_ATOMS: atom_id res chain seq x y z
N MET A 1 2.41 0.38 -5.39
CA MET A 1 1.09 0.53 -6.05
C MET A 1 1.13 1.82 -6.83
N ILE A 2 0.95 1.74 -8.15
CA ILE A 2 0.81 2.93 -9.02
C ILE A 2 -0.50 3.60 -8.61
N ARG A 3 -0.43 4.87 -8.20
CA ARG A 3 -1.62 5.66 -7.94
C ARG A 3 -2.07 6.28 -9.26
N ASN A 4 -3.35 6.59 -9.37
CA ASN A 4 -3.84 7.40 -10.48
C ASN A 4 -3.20 8.79 -10.36
N ASN A 5 -2.17 9.05 -11.17
CA ASN A 5 -1.41 10.29 -11.17
C ASN A 5 -1.84 11.12 -12.38
N SER A 6 -2.09 12.40 -12.16
CA SER A 6 -2.37 13.35 -13.23
C SER A 6 -1.12 13.70 -14.06
N ASP A 7 0.08 13.43 -13.52
CA ASP A 7 1.38 13.75 -14.14
C ASP A 7 2.02 12.49 -14.74
N VAL A 8 2.36 12.56 -16.03
CA VAL A 8 2.94 11.47 -16.82
C VAL A 8 4.34 11.11 -16.33
N ASN A 9 5.18 12.09 -15.98
CA ASN A 9 6.55 11.83 -15.53
C ASN A 9 6.56 11.06 -14.20
N ILE A 10 5.68 11.46 -13.27
CA ILE A 10 5.51 10.78 -11.98
C ILE A 10 5.01 9.34 -12.20
N MET A 11 4.12 9.14 -13.18
CA MET A 11 3.64 7.80 -13.53
C MET A 11 4.77 6.91 -14.04
N GLU A 12 5.60 7.40 -14.95
CA GLU A 12 6.72 6.66 -15.53
C GLU A 12 7.77 6.27 -14.47
N GLU A 13 8.12 7.20 -13.59
CA GLU A 13 9.05 6.93 -12.48
C GLU A 13 8.50 5.85 -11.53
N GLN A 14 7.21 5.90 -11.20
CA GLN A 14 6.57 4.88 -10.37
C GLN A 14 6.50 3.51 -11.06
N LEU A 15 6.23 3.47 -12.36
CA LEU A 15 6.24 2.25 -13.17
C LEU A 15 7.62 1.59 -13.14
N LYS A 16 8.69 2.38 -13.36
CA LYS A 16 10.08 1.91 -13.30
C LYS A 16 10.42 1.34 -11.93
N ALA A 17 10.13 2.08 -10.86
CA ALA A 17 10.38 1.62 -9.49
C ALA A 17 9.58 0.34 -9.14
N MET A 18 8.39 0.15 -9.71
CA MET A 18 7.59 -1.05 -9.51
C MET A 18 8.15 -2.25 -10.27
N MET A 19 8.62 -2.04 -11.52
CA MET A 19 9.29 -3.07 -12.32
C MET A 19 10.55 -3.58 -11.63
N GLU A 20 11.40 -2.68 -11.12
CA GLU A 20 12.62 -3.03 -10.39
C GLU A 20 12.31 -3.90 -9.16
N ARG A 21 11.31 -3.53 -8.35
CA ARG A 21 10.91 -4.32 -7.18
C ARG A 21 10.42 -5.72 -7.56
N PHE A 22 9.62 -5.85 -8.61
CA PHE A 22 9.14 -7.16 -9.02
C PHE A 22 10.23 -8.06 -9.59
N LEU A 23 11.23 -7.50 -10.27
CA LEU A 23 12.40 -8.27 -10.67
C LEU A 23 13.15 -8.81 -9.44
N VAL A 24 13.35 -7.98 -8.40
CA VAL A 24 13.98 -8.42 -7.14
C VAL A 24 13.15 -9.50 -6.42
N CYS A 25 11.82 -9.40 -6.47
CA CYS A 25 10.92 -10.41 -5.92
C CYS A 25 10.88 -11.73 -6.72
N GLY A 26 11.59 -11.82 -7.86
CA GLY A 26 11.70 -13.04 -8.66
C GLY A 26 10.64 -13.23 -9.73
N TYR A 27 9.87 -12.19 -10.07
CA TYR A 27 8.91 -12.26 -11.19
C TYR A 27 9.64 -12.29 -12.54
N ARG A 28 9.12 -13.07 -13.50
CA ARG A 28 9.72 -13.20 -14.84
C ARG A 28 9.56 -11.89 -15.63
N ARG A 29 10.63 -11.45 -16.28
CA ARG A 29 10.66 -10.20 -17.07
C ARG A 29 9.55 -10.13 -18.12
N ASN A 30 9.26 -11.22 -18.83
CA ASN A 30 8.24 -11.24 -19.88
C ASN A 30 6.83 -10.97 -19.34
N ASP A 31 6.50 -11.54 -18.17
CA ASP A 31 5.22 -11.30 -17.50
C ASP A 31 5.10 -9.84 -17.04
N LEU A 32 6.22 -9.24 -16.60
CA LEU A 32 6.28 -7.85 -16.16
C LEU A 32 6.13 -6.86 -17.30
N VAL A 33 6.73 -7.12 -18.47
CA VAL A 33 6.58 -6.26 -19.66
C VAL A 33 5.12 -6.19 -20.09
N ARG A 34 4.43 -7.35 -20.17
CA ARG A 34 3.00 -7.40 -20.48
C ARG A 34 2.17 -6.61 -19.46
N ALA A 35 2.40 -6.84 -18.17
CA ALA A 35 1.68 -6.13 -17.11
C ALA A 35 1.93 -4.61 -17.12
N LEU A 36 3.12 -4.18 -17.53
CA LEU A 36 3.47 -2.77 -17.65
C LEU A 36 2.71 -2.10 -18.79
N GLU A 37 2.59 -2.76 -19.94
CA GLU A 37 1.80 -2.31 -21.08
C GLU A 37 0.32 -2.12 -20.70
N GLU A 38 -0.25 -3.13 -20.02
CA GLU A 38 -1.62 -3.09 -19.51
C GLU A 38 -1.83 -1.93 -18.53
N ALA A 39 -0.87 -1.71 -17.63
CA ALA A 39 -0.94 -0.64 -16.65
C ALA A 39 -0.89 0.76 -17.29
N LYS A 40 -0.14 0.94 -18.38
CA LYS A 40 -0.11 2.20 -19.15
C LYS A 40 -1.46 2.49 -19.78
N ILE A 41 -2.07 1.49 -20.41
CA ILE A 41 -3.39 1.62 -21.05
C ILE A 41 -4.45 1.98 -20.00
N ALA A 42 -4.45 1.27 -18.86
CA ALA A 42 -5.43 1.50 -17.81
C ALA A 42 -5.33 2.90 -17.17
N ASN A 43 -4.14 3.47 -17.09
CA ASN A 43 -3.89 4.80 -16.53
C ASN A 43 -3.87 5.92 -17.57
N SER A 44 -4.20 5.65 -18.83
CA SER A 44 -4.31 6.68 -19.85
C SER A 44 -5.34 7.74 -19.42
N PRO A 45 -5.00 9.04 -19.46
CA PRO A 45 -5.91 10.10 -19.06
C PRO A 45 -7.16 10.06 -19.95
N ARG A 46 -8.29 9.66 -19.35
CA ARG A 46 -9.58 9.74 -20.04
C ARG A 46 -9.97 11.21 -20.15
N ALA A 47 -10.31 11.66 -21.35
CA ALA A 47 -10.91 12.97 -21.56
C ALA A 47 -12.14 13.08 -20.63
N LYS A 48 -12.11 14.04 -19.71
CA LYS A 48 -13.26 14.37 -18.88
C LYS A 48 -13.99 15.50 -19.57
N ASP A 49 -15.14 15.19 -20.16
CA ASP A 49 -16.05 16.20 -20.67
C ASP A 49 -16.71 16.89 -19.46
N GLY A 50 -16.20 18.07 -19.09
CA GLY A 50 -16.80 18.88 -18.02
C GLY A 50 -15.83 19.86 -17.35
N ALA A 51 -16.41 20.88 -16.72
CA ALA A 51 -15.66 21.78 -15.86
C ALA A 51 -15.05 21.00 -14.67
N PRO A 52 -13.86 21.40 -14.18
CA PRO A 52 -13.22 20.73 -13.06
C PRO A 52 -14.06 20.89 -11.79
N ARG A 53 -14.79 19.85 -11.41
CA ARG A 53 -15.50 19.79 -10.13
C ARG A 53 -14.51 19.45 -9.00
N LEU A 54 -14.63 20.14 -7.88
CA LEU A 54 -13.81 19.90 -6.69
C LEU A 54 -14.04 18.47 -6.19
N VAL A 55 -12.96 17.70 -5.95
CA VAL A 55 -13.06 16.33 -5.40
C VAL A 55 -12.62 16.34 -3.94
N PHE A 56 -13.43 15.77 -3.06
CA PHE A 56 -13.14 15.66 -1.63
C PHE A 56 -12.95 14.18 -1.24
N PRO A 57 -11.68 13.70 -1.12
CA PRO A 57 -11.39 12.33 -0.75
C PRO A 57 -11.54 12.09 0.76
N VAL A 58 -12.51 11.27 1.14
CA VAL A 58 -12.80 10.88 2.53
C VAL A 58 -12.41 9.43 2.77
N THR A 59 -11.79 9.15 3.91
CA THR A 59 -11.54 7.75 4.30
C THR A 59 -12.85 7.12 4.78
N TYR A 60 -13.19 5.94 4.26
CA TYR A 60 -14.37 5.20 4.71
C TYR A 60 -14.22 4.81 6.19
N HIS A 61 -15.06 5.40 7.03
CA HIS A 61 -15.11 5.25 8.48
C HIS A 61 -16.54 5.58 8.97
N ASP A 62 -16.96 5.14 10.15
CA ASP A 62 -18.32 5.39 10.64
C ASP A 62 -18.67 6.89 10.68
N ALA A 63 -17.75 7.71 11.18
CA ALA A 63 -17.85 9.18 11.17
C ALA A 63 -17.80 9.84 9.76
N SER A 64 -17.43 9.11 8.70
CA SER A 64 -17.27 9.69 7.35
C SER A 64 -18.58 10.18 6.74
N MET A 65 -19.69 9.55 7.12
CA MET A 65 -21.04 9.95 6.71
C MET A 65 -21.45 11.27 7.36
N GLU A 66 -21.09 11.48 8.61
CA GLU A 66 -21.36 12.72 9.33
C GLU A 66 -20.55 13.89 8.77
N VAL A 67 -19.26 13.67 8.51
CA VAL A 67 -18.40 14.66 7.82
C VAL A 67 -18.99 15.05 6.46
N THR A 68 -19.42 14.06 5.69
CA THR A 68 -20.06 14.26 4.38
C THR A 68 -21.34 15.10 4.49
N ARG A 69 -22.16 14.82 5.51
CA ARG A 69 -23.40 15.56 5.77
C ARG A 69 -23.10 17.02 6.13
N ILE A 70 -22.21 17.26 7.08
CA ILE A 70 -21.82 18.61 7.53
C ILE A 70 -21.32 19.45 6.36
N ILE A 71 -20.48 18.89 5.49
CA ILE A 71 -19.94 19.60 4.32
C ILE A 71 -21.07 19.98 3.35
N LYS A 72 -22.00 19.07 3.08
CA LYS A 72 -23.13 19.35 2.19
C LYS A 72 -24.07 20.41 2.77
N ASP A 73 -24.39 20.31 4.05
CA ASP A 73 -25.31 21.22 4.73
C ASP A 73 -24.76 22.65 4.79
N ASN A 74 -23.45 22.79 5.04
CA ASN A 74 -22.78 24.08 5.17
C ASN A 74 -22.17 24.59 3.86
N TRP A 75 -22.33 23.87 2.74
CA TRP A 75 -21.71 24.26 1.47
C TRP A 75 -22.13 25.65 0.99
N LYS A 76 -23.37 26.05 1.31
CA LYS A 76 -23.92 27.37 0.97
C LYS A 76 -23.04 28.51 1.44
N ILE A 77 -22.38 28.36 2.59
CA ILE A 77 -21.47 29.37 3.15
C ILE A 77 -20.31 29.62 2.19
N LEU A 78 -19.74 28.55 1.63
CA LEU A 78 -18.63 28.62 0.67
C LEU A 78 -19.09 29.06 -0.73
N SER A 79 -20.31 28.71 -1.14
CA SER A 79 -20.81 29.11 -2.47
C SER A 79 -21.24 30.58 -2.56
N CYS A 80 -21.56 31.22 -1.44
CA CYS A 80 -21.99 32.62 -1.38
C CYS A 80 -20.82 33.61 -1.26
N ASP A 81 -19.60 33.14 -1.04
CA ASP A 81 -18.43 34.00 -0.89
C ASP A 81 -17.82 34.33 -2.25
N ASP A 82 -17.96 35.58 -2.68
CA ASP A 82 -17.44 36.07 -3.96
C ASP A 82 -15.90 36.17 -3.99
N THR A 83 -15.23 36.10 -2.84
CA THR A 83 -13.76 36.06 -2.77
C THR A 83 -13.21 34.68 -3.09
N LEU A 84 -14.03 33.63 -2.99
CA LEU A 84 -13.62 32.26 -3.23
C LEU A 84 -13.59 31.93 -4.74
N PRO A 85 -12.67 31.05 -5.19
CA PRO A 85 -12.61 30.64 -6.59
C PRO A 85 -13.93 30.01 -7.07
N LYS A 86 -14.23 30.15 -8.36
CA LYS A 86 -15.45 29.60 -9.00
C LYS A 86 -15.64 28.09 -8.81
N VAL A 87 -14.60 27.37 -8.40
CA VAL A 87 -14.66 25.93 -8.09
C VAL A 87 -15.57 25.61 -6.89
N PHE A 88 -15.84 26.58 -6.01
CA PHE A 88 -16.70 26.41 -4.83
C PHE A 88 -18.20 26.62 -5.11
N LYS A 89 -18.57 26.96 -6.35
CA LYS A 89 -19.98 27.16 -6.74
C LYS A 89 -20.81 25.89 -6.60
N GLU A 90 -20.23 24.74 -6.89
CA GLU A 90 -20.88 23.44 -6.77
C GLU A 90 -20.32 22.66 -5.58
N PRO A 91 -21.15 21.87 -4.87
CA PRO A 91 -20.67 20.99 -3.82
C PRO A 91 -19.65 20.00 -4.39
N PRO A 92 -18.63 19.61 -3.59
CA PRO A 92 -17.57 18.77 -4.07
C PRO A 92 -18.10 17.37 -4.38
N LEU A 93 -17.46 16.70 -5.32
CA LEU A 93 -17.61 15.27 -5.52
C LEU A 93 -16.92 14.55 -4.37
N ILE A 94 -17.71 13.95 -3.50
CA ILE A 94 -17.20 13.16 -2.38
C ILE A 94 -16.79 11.79 -2.90
N CYS A 95 -15.52 11.44 -2.71
CA CYS A 95 -15.01 10.13 -3.07
C CYS A 95 -14.49 9.41 -1.82
N TYR A 96 -14.80 8.12 -1.70
CA TYR A 96 -14.37 7.32 -0.56
C TYR A 96 -13.11 6.54 -0.91
N ARG A 97 -12.08 6.69 -0.07
CA ARG A 97 -10.91 5.83 -0.08
C ARG A 97 -11.05 4.77 1.01
N ARG A 98 -10.60 3.55 0.70
CA ARG A 98 -10.57 2.43 1.66
C ARG A 98 -9.68 2.78 2.85
N ASN A 99 -10.12 2.41 4.06
CA ASN A 99 -9.27 2.49 5.24
C ASN A 99 -8.17 1.43 5.21
N LYS A 100 -7.06 1.66 5.91
CA LYS A 100 -5.97 0.69 6.02
C LYS A 100 -6.45 -0.54 6.79
N ASN A 101 -6.24 -1.74 6.25
CA ASN A 101 -6.49 -2.99 6.97
C ASN A 101 -5.19 -3.67 7.40
N LEU A 102 -5.31 -4.75 8.19
CA LEU A 102 -4.16 -5.55 8.63
C LEU A 102 -3.30 -6.03 7.47
N ARG A 103 -3.90 -6.37 6.32
CA ARG A 103 -3.15 -6.75 5.12
C ARG A 103 -2.26 -5.61 4.63
N ASP A 104 -2.77 -4.37 4.58
CA ASP A 104 -1.98 -3.20 4.16
C ASP A 104 -0.84 -2.88 5.15
N MET A 105 -1.03 -3.23 6.43
CA MET A 105 -0.06 -3.00 7.49
C MET A 105 1.02 -4.09 7.55
N LEU A 106 0.64 -5.36 7.36
CA LEU A 106 1.52 -6.52 7.54
C LEU A 106 2.17 -6.99 6.23
N VAL A 107 1.49 -6.82 5.09
CA VAL A 107 1.97 -7.32 3.79
C VAL A 107 2.64 -6.18 3.02
N HIS A 108 3.95 -6.06 3.18
CA HIS A 108 4.76 -5.17 2.36
C HIS A 108 5.16 -5.87 1.06
N THR A 109 4.82 -5.25 -0.07
CA THR A 109 5.21 -5.73 -1.41
C THR A 109 6.67 -5.45 -1.73
N ALA A 110 7.30 -4.53 -1.00
CA ALA A 110 8.73 -4.29 -1.10
C ALA A 110 9.46 -5.36 -0.28
N PRO A 111 10.50 -6.00 -0.85
CA PRO A 111 11.43 -6.76 -0.03
C PRO A 111 12.00 -5.79 1.00
N SER A 112 11.81 -6.08 2.28
CA SER A 112 12.35 -5.21 3.31
C SER A 112 13.88 -5.21 3.17
N LYS A 113 14.52 -4.04 3.19
CA LYS A 113 16.00 -3.96 3.26
C LYS A 113 16.56 -4.70 4.48
N SER A 114 15.72 -4.94 5.49
CA SER A 114 16.02 -5.76 6.66
C SER A 114 16.02 -7.27 6.41
N TYR A 115 15.68 -7.72 5.20
CA TYR A 115 16.03 -9.04 4.71
C TYR A 115 17.13 -8.92 3.65
N GLU A 116 18.15 -8.10 3.92
CA GLU A 116 19.49 -8.51 3.54
C GLU A 116 19.64 -9.92 4.08
N LYS A 117 19.56 -10.90 3.16
CA LYS A 117 19.97 -12.26 3.45
C LYS A 117 21.38 -12.12 3.95
N ASN A 118 21.54 -12.18 5.26
CA ASN A 118 22.78 -12.54 5.88
C ASN A 118 22.99 -13.99 5.44
N THR A 119 23.43 -14.16 4.20
CA THR A 119 23.57 -15.45 3.50
C THR A 119 24.76 -16.21 4.11
N GLU A 120 25.44 -15.59 5.06
CA GLU A 120 26.48 -16.12 5.93
C GLU A 120 26.00 -16.39 7.36
N MET A 121 24.73 -16.13 7.70
CA MET A 121 24.14 -16.59 8.95
C MET A 121 23.88 -18.11 8.86
N GLN A 122 24.93 -18.92 9.00
CA GLN A 122 24.85 -20.35 9.31
C GLN A 122 24.31 -20.59 10.73
N PHE A 123 23.13 -20.08 11.04
CA PHE A 123 22.53 -20.31 12.34
C PHE A 123 21.79 -21.63 12.27
N ARG A 124 22.49 -22.71 12.62
CA ARG A 124 21.87 -24.00 12.92
C ARG A 124 21.14 -23.89 14.26
N GLY A 125 19.90 -24.36 14.30
CA GLY A 125 19.03 -24.31 15.46
C GLY A 125 18.15 -23.07 15.58
N SER A 126 17.29 -23.07 16.60
CA SER A 126 16.49 -21.92 17.00
C SER A 126 17.35 -20.92 17.77
N ILE A 127 17.41 -19.69 17.27
CA ILE A 127 18.13 -18.57 17.89
C ILE A 127 17.23 -17.34 17.98
N ARG A 128 17.50 -16.51 18.99
CA ARG A 128 16.74 -15.28 19.23
C ARG A 128 17.21 -14.21 18.26
N CYS A 129 16.28 -13.55 17.57
CA CYS A 129 16.61 -12.44 16.66
C CYS A 129 16.82 -11.09 17.37
N LEU A 130 16.91 -11.09 18.71
CA LEU A 130 17.20 -9.94 19.59
C LEU A 130 16.27 -8.71 19.49
N GLY A 131 15.30 -8.69 18.56
CA GLY A 131 14.38 -7.56 18.34
C GLY A 131 12.89 -7.91 18.37
N CYS A 132 12.52 -9.17 18.65
CA CYS A 132 11.12 -9.62 18.69
C CYS A 132 10.71 -10.04 20.11
N VAL A 133 9.56 -9.54 20.59
CA VAL A 133 9.00 -9.85 21.93
C VAL A 133 8.83 -11.36 22.12
N THR A 134 8.34 -12.04 21.09
CA THR A 134 8.09 -13.50 21.10
C THR A 134 9.38 -14.30 21.26
N CYS A 135 10.48 -13.83 20.69
CA CYS A 135 11.77 -14.50 20.67
C CYS A 135 12.43 -14.48 22.06
N GLY A 136 12.07 -13.51 22.91
CA GLY A 136 12.51 -13.46 24.31
C GLY A 136 12.00 -14.63 25.15
N HIS A 137 10.87 -15.22 24.77
CA HIS A 137 10.26 -16.36 25.45
C HIS A 137 10.68 -17.73 24.89
N MET A 138 11.48 -17.75 23.82
CA MET A 138 11.93 -18.98 23.19
C MET A 138 13.23 -19.50 23.82
N THR A 139 13.30 -20.80 24.06
CA THR A 139 14.55 -21.49 24.42
C THR A 139 15.34 -21.81 23.16
N PRO A 140 16.56 -21.27 23.00
CA PRO A 140 17.42 -21.61 21.87
C PRO A 140 17.78 -23.10 21.92
N SER A 141 17.69 -23.79 20.78
CA SER A 141 18.01 -25.21 20.69
C SER A 141 18.54 -25.57 19.30
N ARG A 142 19.52 -26.47 19.23
CA ARG A 142 19.99 -27.08 17.97
C ARG A 142 19.37 -28.43 17.70
N THR A 143 18.44 -28.82 18.56
CA THR A 143 17.76 -30.11 18.48
C THR A 143 16.29 -29.98 18.81
N PHE A 144 15.49 -30.88 18.26
CA PHE A 144 14.08 -31.01 18.62
C PHE A 144 13.75 -32.48 18.89
N GLN A 145 13.01 -32.73 19.96
CA GLN A 145 12.54 -34.06 20.33
C GLN A 145 11.14 -34.28 19.78
N HIS A 146 10.96 -35.31 18.97
CA HIS A 146 9.65 -35.63 18.42
C HIS A 146 8.74 -36.19 19.52
N PRO A 147 7.57 -35.57 19.78
CA PRO A 147 6.77 -35.81 20.99
C PRO A 147 6.28 -37.26 21.15
N HIS A 148 6.05 -37.97 20.03
CA HIS A 148 5.58 -39.36 20.07
C HIS A 148 6.69 -40.42 19.93
N SER A 149 7.85 -40.06 19.37
CA SER A 149 8.89 -41.05 19.05
C SER A 149 10.12 -40.89 19.93
N ASN A 150 10.19 -39.81 20.71
CA ASN A 150 11.34 -39.40 21.54
C ASN A 150 12.67 -39.33 20.78
N LYS A 151 12.65 -39.39 19.44
CA LYS A 151 13.82 -39.24 18.61
C LYS A 151 14.23 -37.77 18.60
N ILE A 152 15.53 -37.54 18.76
CA ILE A 152 16.14 -36.21 18.76
C ILE A 152 16.66 -35.94 17.35
N PHE A 153 16.23 -34.83 16.75
CA PHE A 153 16.63 -34.39 15.42
C PHE A 153 17.48 -33.13 15.53
N GLN A 154 18.56 -33.03 14.75
CA GLN A 154 19.35 -31.79 14.65
C GLN A 154 18.72 -30.84 13.63
N ILE A 155 18.68 -29.55 13.98
CA ILE A 155 18.18 -28.43 13.17
C ILE A 155 19.25 -27.36 13.00
#